data_AF-A0A4R3N2T2-F1
#
_entry.id   AF-A0A4R3N2T2-F1
#
_cell.length_a   1.000
_cell.length_b   1.000
_cell.length_c   1.000
_cell.angle_alpha   90.00
_cell.angle_beta   90.00
_cell.angle_gamma   90.00
#
_symmetry.space_group_name_H-M   'P 1'
#
loop_
_entity.id
_entity.type
_entity.pdbx_description
1 polymer ?
#
loop_
_entity_poly.entity_id
_entity_poly.type
_entity_poly.pdbx_seq_one_letter_code
_entity_poly.pdbx_strand_id
1 'polypeptide(L)' 'MRHPEDLELEIDTLNLRAGPSFQDRAIDELNEGDVVRNLGCKRVDGQRWCQVARSDDDRTRGWVAGRSLRESSYQP' A
#
# COMPACT_ATOMS: atom_id res chain seq x y z
N MET A 1 -25.46 -3.78 21.44
CA MET A 1 -24.44 -3.96 22.49
C MET A 1 -23.27 -4.63 21.79
N ARG A 2 -22.08 -4.01 21.79
CA ARG A 2 -20.87 -4.60 21.21
C ARG A 2 -20.20 -5.49 22.26
N HIS A 3 -19.74 -6.67 21.89
CA HIS A 3 -19.15 -7.64 22.80
C HIS A 3 -17.65 -7.36 23.00
N PRO A 4 -17.09 -7.56 24.20
CA PRO A 4 -15.70 -7.23 24.52
C PRO A 4 -14.65 -8.17 23.87
N GLU A 5 -15.07 -9.08 23.00
CA GLU A 5 -14.25 -10.03 22.24
C GLU A 5 -14.33 -9.80 20.71
N ASP A 6 -15.07 -8.78 20.27
CA ASP A 6 -15.11 -8.36 18.87
C ASP A 6 -13.78 -7.67 18.50
N LEU A 7 -12.83 -8.45 17.98
CA LEU A 7 -11.63 -7.91 17.31
C LEU A 7 -12.07 -7.37 15.92
N GLU A 8 -12.52 -6.12 15.89
CA GLU A 8 -12.68 -5.37 14.64
C GLU A 8 -11.26 -5.21 14.07
N LEU A 9 -10.99 -5.78 12.89
CA LEU A 9 -9.68 -5.69 12.24
C LEU A 9 -9.38 -4.21 11.98
N GLU A 10 -8.55 -3.61 12.83
CA GLU A 10 -8.02 -2.27 12.57
C GLU A 10 -6.93 -2.40 11.50
N ILE A 11 -7.06 -1.63 10.42
CA ILE A 11 -6.09 -1.40 9.35
C ILE A 11 -6.18 -2.35 8.12
N ASP A 12 -7.22 -2.16 7.29
CA ASP A 12 -7.28 -2.59 5.88
C ASP A 12 -6.61 -1.56 4.92
N THR A 13 -5.78 -0.66 5.45
CA THR A 13 -5.23 0.44 4.68
C THR A 13 -3.73 0.27 4.40
N LEU A 14 -3.36 0.54 3.15
CA LEU A 14 -1.99 0.45 2.69
C LEU A 14 -1.36 1.84 2.70
N ASN A 15 -0.48 2.06 3.67
CA ASN A 15 0.26 3.32 3.78
C ASN A 15 1.14 3.57 2.56
N LEU A 16 0.89 4.68 1.88
CA LEU A 16 1.77 5.24 0.86
C LEU A 16 2.88 6.02 1.56
N ARG A 17 4.13 5.62 1.38
CA ARG A 17 5.29 6.18 2.10
C ARG A 17 6.17 7.02 1.20
N ALA A 18 6.87 7.99 1.79
CA ALA A 18 7.84 8.82 1.07
C ALA A 18 9.00 8.00 0.49
N GLY A 19 9.31 6.85 1.11
CA GLY A 19 10.41 5.97 0.71
C GLY A 19 10.10 4.48 0.96
N PRO A 20 10.97 3.60 0.45
CA PRO A 20 10.82 2.14 0.46
C PRO A 20 11.23 1.51 1.80
N SER A 21 10.80 2.07 2.93
CA SER A 21 11.11 1.56 4.26
C SER A 21 9.92 1.74 5.20
N PHE A 22 9.83 0.87 6.21
CA PHE A 22 8.88 1.06 7.31
C PHE A 22 9.19 2.29 8.16
N GLN A 23 10.43 2.79 8.10
CA GLN A 23 10.87 4.00 8.80
C GLN A 23 10.53 5.29 8.03
N ASP A 24 10.26 5.18 6.73
CA ASP A 24 9.85 6.33 5.92
C ASP A 24 8.44 6.76 6.30
N ARG A 25 8.24 8.07 6.41
CA ARG A 25 6.95 8.66 6.79
C ARG A 25 5.85 8.25 5.81
N ALA A 26 4.68 7.88 6.34
CA ALA A 26 3.45 7.77 5.55
C ALA A 26 3.02 9.18 5.08
N ILE A 27 2.86 9.33 3.77
CA ILE A 27 2.48 10.58 3.11
C ILE A 27 1.03 10.56 2.62
N ASP A 28 0.46 9.37 2.46
CA ASP A 28 -0.95 9.16 2.15
C ASP A 28 -1.36 7.73 2.57
N GLU A 29 -2.63 7.42 2.46
CA GLU A 29 -3.21 6.13 2.75
C GLU A 29 -4.03 5.64 1.54
N LEU A 30 -3.82 4.39 1.15
CA LEU A 30 -4.63 3.72 0.13
C LEU A 30 -5.66 2.83 0.81
N ASN A 31 -6.90 2.94 0.38
CA ASN A 31 -8.01 2.11 0.82
C ASN A 31 -8.19 0.91 -0.12
N GLU A 32 -8.92 -0.10 0.36
CA GLU A 32 -9.36 -1.19 -0.51
C GLU A 32 -10.15 -0.63 -1.70
N GLY A 33 -9.79 -1.09 -2.92
CA GLY A 33 -10.41 -0.64 -4.16
C GLY A 33 -9.74 0.58 -4.82
N ASP A 34 -8.80 1.25 -4.16
CA ASP A 34 -8.04 2.33 -4.78
C ASP A 34 -7.23 1.80 -5.97
N VAL A 35 -7.41 2.44 -7.14
CA VAL A 35 -6.71 2.08 -8.37
C VAL A 35 -5.43 2.91 -8.48
N VAL A 36 -4.29 2.23 -8.38
CA VAL A 36 -2.97 2.86 -8.49
C VAL A 36 -2.19 2.35 -9.69
N ARG A 37 -1.38 3.25 -10.28
CA ARG A 37 -0.44 2.91 -11.34
C ARG A 37 0.87 2.44 -10.72
N ASN A 38 1.31 1.23 -11.07
CA ASN A 38 2.63 0.73 -10.69
C ASN A 38 3.72 1.42 -11.51
N LEU A 39 4.64 2.11 -10.85
CA LEU A 39 5.78 2.81 -11.45
C LEU A 39 7.09 2.02 -11.38
N GLY A 40 7.04 0.80 -10.82
CA GLY A 40 8.19 -0.08 -10.66
C GLY A 40 8.39 -0.51 -9.22
N CYS A 41 9.06 -1.64 -9.04
CA CYS A 41 9.29 -2.20 -7.72
C CYS A 41 10.76 -2.52 -7.49
N LYS A 42 11.20 -2.39 -6.25
CA LYS A 42 12.55 -2.71 -5.81
C LYS A 42 12.53 -3.52 -4.52
N ARG A 43 13.60 -4.26 -4.26
CA ARG A 43 13.81 -4.96 -2.99
C ARG A 43 14.72 -4.12 -2.12
N VAL A 44 14.28 -3.85 -0.88
CA VAL A 44 15.04 -3.16 0.16
C VAL A 44 14.91 -3.98 1.43
N ASP A 45 16.03 -4.35 2.05
CA ASP A 45 16.09 -5.14 3.29
C ASP A 45 15.22 -6.41 3.26
N GLY A 46 15.23 -7.12 2.12
CA GLY A 46 14.45 -8.34 1.92
C GLY A 46 12.96 -8.13 1.62
N GLN A 47 12.43 -6.92 1.81
CA GLN A 47 11.05 -6.56 1.49
C GLN A 47 10.93 -5.97 0.07
N ARG A 48 9.89 -6.36 -0.65
CA ARG A 48 9.51 -5.73 -1.92
C ARG A 48 8.74 -4.44 -1.66
N TRP A 49 9.16 -3.37 -2.30
CA TRP A 49 8.50 -2.07 -2.30
C TRP A 49 8.15 -1.68 -3.72
N CYS A 50 6.92 -1.24 -3.94
CA CYS A 50 6.47 -0.75 -5.24
C CYS A 50 6.20 0.73 -5.16
N GLN A 51 6.79 1.49 -6.09
CA GLN A 51 6.43 2.87 -6.26
C GLN A 51 5.12 2.93 -7.04
N VAL A 52 4.16 3.69 -6.53
CA VAL A 52 2.84 3.83 -7.14
C VAL A 52 2.45 5.29 -7.23
N ALA A 53 1.59 5.60 -8.19
CA ALA A 53 0.89 6.88 -8.29
C ALA A 53 -0.62 6.62 -8.27
N ARG A 54 -1.37 7.51 -7.62
CA ARG A 54 -2.83 7.49 -7.68
C ARG A 54 -3.30 7.77 -9.12
N SER A 55 -4.31 7.04 -9.59
CA SER A 55 -4.80 7.22 -10.97
C SER A 55 -5.62 8.50 -11.14
N ASP A 56 -6.25 8.97 -10.06
CA ASP A 56 -7.01 10.22 -9.95
C ASP A 56 -6.13 11.44 -9.66
N ASP A 57 -4.94 11.23 -9.07
CA ASP A 57 -3.97 12.29 -8.79
C ASP A 57 -2.51 11.83 -9.02
N ASP A 58 -2.00 12.15 -10.21
CA ASP A 58 -0.62 11.88 -10.58
C ASP A 58 0.41 12.66 -9.72
N ARG A 59 0.03 13.62 -8.87
CA ARG A 59 0.97 14.28 -7.93
C ARG A 59 1.21 13.46 -6.68
N THR A 60 0.24 12.61 -6.32
CA THR A 60 0.33 11.74 -5.16
C THR A 60 1.04 10.44 -5.56
N ARG A 61 2.32 10.37 -5.20
CA ARG A 61 3.22 9.25 -5.52
C ARG A 61 4.03 8.86 -4.29
N GLY A 62 4.25 7.57 -4.12
CA GLY A 62 5.05 7.06 -3.03
C GLY A 62 5.28 5.57 -3.12
N TRP A 63 5.70 4.97 -2.02
CA TRP A 63 6.09 3.58 -1.91
C TRP A 63 5.12 2.81 -1.03
N VAL A 64 4.72 1.64 -1.48
CA VAL A 64 3.90 0.71 -0.70
C VAL A 64 4.60 -0.63 -0.55
N ALA A 65 4.34 -1.32 0.56
CA ALA A 65 4.85 -2.66 0.79
C ALA A 65 4.15 -3.63 -0.17
N GLY A 66 4.92 -4.22 -1.09
CA GLY A 66 4.39 -5.08 -2.16
C GLY A 66 3.78 -6.40 -1.68
N ARG A 67 3.87 -6.73 -0.38
CA ARG A 67 3.16 -7.89 0.21
C ARG A 67 1.65 -7.65 0.31
N SER A 68 1.23 -6.39 0.42
CA SER A 68 -0.18 -5.98 0.50
C SER A 68 -0.78 -5.65 -0.86
N LEU A 69 0.05 -5.48 -1.89
CA LEU A 69 -0.44 -5.37 -3.27
C LEU A 69 -0.77 -6.78 -3.78
N ARG A 70 -2.06 -7.11 -3.87
CA ARG A 70 -2.49 -8.07 -4.88
C ARG A 70 -2.26 -7.39 -6.22
N GLU A 71 -1.18 -7.77 -6.90
CA GLU A 71 -1.10 -7.51 -8.32
C GLU A 71 -2.37 -8.09 -8.94
N SER A 72 -3.11 -7.31 -9.71
CA SER A 72 -3.91 -7.87 -10.80
C SER A 72 -2.94 -8.41 -11.86
N SER A 73 -1.98 -9.25 -11.47
CA SER A 73 -1.48 -10.26 -12.37
C SER A 73 -2.66 -11.21 -12.50
N TYR A 74 -3.43 -10.98 -13.56
CA TYR A 74 -3.89 -12.09 -14.38
C TYR A 74 -2.95 -13.28 -14.18
N GLN A 75 -3.39 -14.26 -13.40
CA GLN A 75 -2.77 -15.59 -13.37
C GLN A 75 -3.40 -16.34 -14.56
N PRO A 76 -2.62 -16.80 -15.55
CA PRO A 76 -3.12 -17.71 -16.57
C PRO A 76 -3.58 -19.04 -15.96
#